data_AF-A4SKX7-F1
#
_entry.id   AF-A4SKX7-F1
#
_cell.length_a   1.000
_cell.length_b   1.000
_cell.length_c   1.000
_cell.angle_alpha   90.00
_cell.angle_beta   90.00
_cell.angle_gamma   90.00
#
_symmetry.space_group_name_H-M   'P 1'
#
loop_
_entity.id
_entity.type
_entity.pdbx_description
1 polymer ?
#
loop_
_entity_poly.entity_id
_entity_poly.type
_entity_poly.pdbx_seq_one_letter_code
_entity_poly.pdbx_strand_id
1 'polypeptide(L)'
;MLLVQALAFYKNHAAIIVNIVFLLFEKAVAVGLVFFCEGVISHLLGISLYGKWLYSINLTILFSSFALIAGSEVVVPALVRYLRLHWKILTSVFILRFSSAFLAFFIGIFMHFFC
;
A
#
# COMPACT_ATOMS: atom_id res chain seq x y z
N MET A 1 -9.54 -22.44 37.19
CA MET A 1 -8.99 -22.90 35.90
C MET A 1 -9.59 -22.13 34.71
N LEU A 2 -10.92 -21.96 34.63
CA LEU A 2 -11.62 -21.17 33.58
C LEU A 2 -11.22 -19.68 33.50
N LEU A 3 -10.99 -19.02 34.63
CA LEU A 3 -10.67 -17.58 34.67
C LEU A 3 -9.29 -17.24 34.05
N VAL A 4 -8.34 -18.18 34.16
CA VAL A 4 -6.99 -18.05 33.58
C VAL A 4 -7.03 -18.26 32.07
N GLN A 5 -7.88 -19.17 31.57
CA GLN A 5 -8.10 -19.37 30.15
C GLN A 5 -8.81 -18.17 29.51
N ALA A 6 -9.80 -17.59 30.18
CA ALA A 6 -10.48 -16.38 29.70
C ALA A 6 -9.55 -15.15 29.64
N LEU A 7 -8.66 -14.98 30.63
CA LEU A 7 -7.65 -13.92 30.63
C LEU A 7 -6.58 -14.12 29.56
N ALA A 8 -6.14 -15.36 29.31
CA ALA A 8 -5.21 -15.67 28.22
C ALA A 8 -5.86 -15.44 26.84
N PHE A 9 -7.15 -15.77 26.68
CA PHE A 9 -7.94 -15.50 25.49
C PHE A 9 -8.08 -13.97 25.28
N TYR A 10 -8.46 -13.22 26.32
CA TYR A 10 -8.58 -11.76 26.25
C TYR A 10 -7.24 -11.08 25.93
N LYS A 11 -6.14 -11.50 26.55
CA LYS A 11 -4.80 -10.98 26.28
C LYS A 11 -4.35 -11.28 24.83
N ASN A 12 -4.70 -12.45 24.30
CA ASN A 12 -4.42 -12.81 22.90
C ASN A 12 -5.26 -11.97 21.90
N HIS A 13 -6.53 -11.71 22.19
CA HIS A 13 -7.39 -10.92 21.30
C HIS A 13 -7.18 -9.41 21.43
N ALA A 14 -6.83 -8.91 22.61
CA ALA A 14 -6.49 -7.51 22.82
C ALA A 14 -5.28 -7.10 21.98
N ALA A 15 -4.27 -7.96 21.87
CA ALA A 15 -3.13 -7.72 20.99
C ALA A 15 -3.54 -7.64 19.51
N ILE A 16 -4.45 -8.50 19.05
CA ILE A 16 -4.97 -8.48 17.68
C ILE A 16 -5.76 -7.19 17.42
N ILE A 17 -6.63 -6.79 18.34
CA ILE A 17 -7.44 -5.56 18.22
C ILE A 17 -6.54 -4.33 18.16
N VAL A 18 -5.53 -4.23 19.03
CA VAL A 18 -4.55 -3.13 19.00
C VAL A 18 -3.83 -3.07 17.66
N ASN A 19 -3.43 -4.22 17.11
CA ASN A 19 -2.77 -4.27 15.80
C ASN A 19 -3.69 -3.83 14.66
N ILE A 20 -4.96 -4.23 14.68
CA ILE A 20 -5.96 -3.80 13.69
C ILE A 20 -6.21 -2.30 13.80
N VAL A 21 -6.38 -1.77 15.00
CA VAL A 21 -6.59 -0.33 15.23
C VAL A 21 -5.38 0.47 14.77
N PHE A 22 -4.17 0.00 15.06
CA PHE A 22 -2.94 0.63 14.60
C PHE A 22 -2.82 0.61 13.07
N LEU A 23 -3.13 -0.52 12.43
CA LEU A 23 -3.16 -0.64 10.98
C LEU A 23 -4.19 0.32 10.36
N LEU A 24 -5.38 0.41 10.96
CA LEU A 24 -6.47 1.26 10.48
C LEU A 24 -6.10 2.75 10.61
N PHE A 25 -5.44 3.12 11.72
CA PHE A 25 -4.89 4.46 11.91
C PHE A 25 -3.82 4.79 10.86
N GLU A 26 -2.88 3.87 10.60
CA GLU A 26 -1.87 4.04 9.54
C GLU A 26 -2.51 4.29 8.17
N LYS A 27 -3.56 3.53 7.81
CA LYS A 27 -4.28 3.73 6.55
C LYS A 27 -5.07 5.03 6.52
N ALA A 28 -5.70 5.44 7.62
CA ALA A 28 -6.40 6.71 7.72
C ALA A 28 -5.43 7.90 7.50
N VAL A 29 -4.24 7.87 8.11
CA VAL A 29 -3.20 8.88 7.91
C VAL A 29 -2.74 8.91 6.46
N ALA A 30 -2.48 7.74 5.86
CA ALA A 30 -2.06 7.65 4.45
C ALA A 30 -3.10 8.26 3.50
N VAL A 31 -4.39 7.91 3.68
CA VAL A 31 -5.49 8.46 2.88
C VAL A 31 -5.61 9.98 3.08
N GLY A 32 -5.52 10.46 4.32
CA GLY A 32 -5.53 11.89 4.62
C GLY A 32 -4.39 12.65 3.92
N LEU A 33 -3.19 12.06 3.87
CA LEU A 33 -2.04 12.65 3.19
C LEU A 33 -2.25 12.73 1.67
N VAL A 34 -2.85 11.70 1.07
CA VAL A 34 -3.19 11.70 -0.36
C VAL A 34 -4.17 12.82 -0.69
N PHE A 35 -5.25 12.95 0.09
CA PHE A 35 -6.21 14.04 -0.09
C PHE A 35 -5.57 15.42 0.10
N PHE A 36 -4.66 15.57 1.07
CA PHE A 36 -3.92 16.81 1.26
C PHE A 36 -3.07 17.16 0.03
N CYS A 37 -2.33 16.19 -0.52
CA CYS A 37 -1.56 16.37 -1.74
C CYS A 37 -2.45 16.73 -2.94
N GLU A 38 -3.56 16.01 -3.15
CA GLU A 38 -4.53 16.31 -4.21
C GLU A 38 -5.09 17.72 -4.08
N GLY A 39 -5.44 18.14 -2.86
CA GLY A 39 -5.92 19.49 -2.58
C GLY A 39 -4.89 20.56 -2.95
N VAL A 40 -3.63 20.39 -2.54
CA VAL A 40 -2.54 21.31 -2.87
C VAL A 40 -2.30 21.36 -4.38
N ILE A 41 -2.27 20.21 -5.05
CA ILE A 41 -2.03 20.09 -6.49
C ILE A 41 -3.18 20.70 -7.30
N SER A 42 -4.43 20.51 -6.86
CA SER A 42 -5.61 21.11 -7.50
C SER A 42 -5.57 22.64 -7.47
N HIS A 43 -5.07 23.22 -6.38
CA HIS A 43 -4.90 24.66 -6.22
C HIS A 43 -3.77 25.21 -7.12
N LEU A 44 -2.73 24.41 -7.40
CA LEU A 44 -1.57 24.80 -8.22
C LEU A 44 -1.79 24.66 -9.74
N LEU A 45 -2.45 23.58 -10.20
CA LEU A 45 -2.52 23.26 -11.63
C LEU A 45 -3.70 23.91 -12.38
N GLY A 46 -4.76 24.33 -11.69
CA GLY A 46 -5.99 24.80 -12.33
C GLY A 46 -6.79 23.67 -13.01
N ILE A 47 -8.07 23.95 -13.35
CA ILE A 47 -9.08 22.94 -13.70
C ILE A 47 -8.72 22.05 -14.91
N SER A 48 -8.07 22.59 -15.95
CA SER A 48 -7.77 21.83 -17.17
C SER A 48 -6.57 20.88 -17.03
N LEU A 49 -5.52 21.31 -16.33
CA LEU A 49 -4.31 20.51 -16.11
C LEU A 49 -4.52 19.48 -14.99
N TYR A 50 -5.35 19.81 -14.00
CA TYR A 50 -5.73 18.88 -12.93
C TYR A 50 -6.43 17.63 -13.49
N GLY A 51 -7.34 17.78 -14.46
CA GLY A 51 -8.02 16.64 -15.09
C GLY A 51 -7.05 15.69 -15.81
N LYS A 52 -6.06 16.23 -16.54
CA LYS A 52 -5.02 15.41 -17.19
C LYS A 52 -4.14 14.70 -16.16
N TRP A 53 -3.74 15.40 -15.11
CA TRP A 53 -2.96 14.84 -14.02
C TRP A 53 -3.72 13.70 -13.31
N LEU A 54 -5.01 13.88 -13.02
CA LEU A 54 -5.86 12.88 -12.39
C LEU A 54 -6.01 11.62 -13.26
N TYR A 55 -6.11 11.78 -14.58
CA TYR A 55 -6.13 10.66 -15.52
C TYR A 55 -4.82 9.86 -15.51
N SER A 56 -3.67 10.54 -15.53
CA SER A 56 -2.36 9.88 -15.44
C SER A 56 -2.20 9.13 -14.11
N ILE A 57 -2.59 9.74 -12.99
CA ILE A 57 -2.52 9.11 -11.66
C ILE A 57 -3.39 7.85 -11.59
N ASN A 58 -4.64 7.91 -12.09
CA ASN A 58 -5.53 6.74 -12.09
C ASN A 58 -4.97 5.59 -12.93
N LEU A 59 -4.32 5.88 -14.06
CA LEU A 59 -3.67 4.86 -14.88
C LEU A 59 -2.48 4.23 -14.12
N THR A 60 -1.65 5.03 -13.45
CA THR A 60 -0.57 4.55 -12.59
C THR A 60 -1.09 3.69 -11.43
N ILE A 61 -2.19 4.09 -10.78
CA ILE A 61 -2.83 3.32 -9.70
C ILE A 61 -3.34 1.99 -10.21
N LEU A 62 -3.93 1.95 -11.40
CA LEU A 62 -4.46 0.71 -12.00
C LEU A 62 -3.32 -0.30 -12.23
N PHE A 63 -2.19 0.13 -12.79
CA PHE A 63 -1.00 -0.72 -12.90
C PHE A 63 -0.40 -1.10 -11.54
N SER A 64 -0.36 -0.17 -10.59
CA SER A 64 0.19 -0.41 -9.25
C SER A 64 -0.66 -1.39 -8.44
N SER A 65 -1.98 -1.44 -8.67
CA SER A 65 -2.92 -2.34 -7.99
C SER A 65 -2.58 -3.81 -8.28
N PHE A 66 -2.18 -4.14 -9.50
CA PHE A 66 -1.69 -5.49 -9.84
C PHE A 66 -0.44 -5.87 -9.04
N ALA A 67 0.49 -4.93 -8.84
CA ALA A 67 1.68 -5.15 -8.01
C ALA A 67 1.37 -5.22 -6.50
N LEU A 68 0.34 -4.50 -6.05
CA LEU A 68 -0.12 -4.49 -4.66
C LEU A 68 -0.79 -5.81 -4.26
N ILE A 69 -1.64 -6.38 -5.11
CA ILE A 69 -2.32 -7.66 -4.88
C ILE A 69 -1.28 -8.79 -4.74
N ALA A 70 -0.34 -8.88 -5.69
CA ALA A 70 0.74 -9.88 -5.65
C ALA A 70 1.63 -9.74 -4.41
N GLY A 71 1.90 -8.51 -3.96
CA GLY A 71 2.73 -8.22 -2.80
C GLY A 71 2.05 -8.38 -1.44
N SER A 72 0.71 -8.46 -1.36
CA SER A 72 0.01 -8.63 -0.08
C SER A 72 -0.49 -10.07 0.11
N GLU A 73 -0.94 -10.73 -0.94
CA GLU A 73 -1.48 -12.10 -0.82
C GLU A 73 -0.40 -13.17 -0.68
N VAL A 74 0.76 -12.96 -1.31
CA VAL A 74 1.87 -13.94 -1.29
C VAL A 74 2.79 -13.73 -0.07
N VAL A 75 2.92 -12.49 0.38
CA VAL A 75 3.91 -12.08 1.38
C VAL A 75 3.45 -12.36 2.80
N VAL A 76 2.18 -12.14 3.09
CA VAL A 76 1.59 -12.39 4.42
C VAL A 76 1.74 -13.87 4.85
N PRO A 77 1.37 -14.88 4.03
CA PRO A 77 1.56 -16.28 4.42
C PRO A 77 3.03 -16.70 4.43
N ALA A 78 3.88 -16.13 3.57
CA ALA A 78 5.32 -16.42 3.55
C ALA A 78 6.04 -15.87 4.79
N LEU A 79 5.66 -14.68 5.25
CA LEU A 79 6.23 -14.02 6.41
C LEU A 79 5.87 -14.77 7.71
N VAL A 80 4.61 -15.23 7.83
CA VAL A 80 4.14 -16.00 8.99
C VAL A 80 4.79 -17.40 9.04
N ARG A 81 5.05 -18.04 7.89
CA ARG A 81 5.70 -19.38 7.85
C ARG A 81 7.19 -19.37 8.16
N TYR A 82 7.93 -18.31 7.80
CA TYR A 82 9.39 -18.27 7.89
C TYR A 82 9.89 -17.03 8.66
N LEU A 83 9.71 -17.05 9.99
CA LEU A 83 10.07 -15.92 10.86
C LEU A 83 11.57 -15.53 10.82
N ARG A 84 12.45 -16.51 10.56
CA ARG A 84 13.91 -16.31 10.51
C ARG A 84 14.41 -15.67 9.20
N LEU A 85 13.59 -15.65 8.14
CA LEU A 85 13.96 -15.13 6.82
C LEU A 85 13.19 -13.87 6.41
N HIS A 86 12.63 -13.14 7.38
CA HIS A 86 11.85 -11.91 7.15
C HIS A 86 12.53 -10.92 6.19
N TRP A 87 13.84 -10.69 6.37
CA TRP A 87 14.61 -9.77 5.53
C TRP A 87 14.67 -10.20 4.07
N LYS A 88 14.80 -11.49 3.76
CA LYS A 88 14.91 -11.97 2.38
C LYS A 88 13.58 -11.83 1.63
N ILE A 89 12.48 -12.14 2.32
CA ILE A 89 11.11 -11.97 1.78
C ILE A 89 10.83 -10.49 1.55
N LEU A 90 11.13 -9.64 2.54
CA LEU A 90 10.91 -8.20 2.43
C LEU A 90 11.70 -7.59 1.26
N THR A 91 12.97 -7.97 1.09
CA THR A 91 13.80 -7.48 -0.02
C THR A 91 13.28 -7.96 -1.38
N SER A 92 12.83 -9.22 -1.52
CA SER A 92 12.24 -9.71 -2.78
C SER A 92 10.97 -8.96 -3.17
N VAL A 93 10.13 -8.65 -2.19
CA VAL A 93 8.89 -7.88 -2.40
C VAL A 93 9.20 -6.43 -2.76
N PHE A 94 10.20 -5.85 -2.10
CA PHE A 94 10.70 -4.53 -2.43
C PHE A 94 11.22 -4.47 -3.87
N ILE A 95 11.99 -5.47 -4.31
CA ILE A 95 12.49 -5.55 -5.70
C ILE A 95 11.33 -5.67 -6.70
N LEU A 96 10.32 -6.48 -6.42
CA LEU A 96 9.12 -6.59 -7.27
C LEU A 96 8.35 -5.27 -7.35
N ARG A 97 8.18 -4.58 -6.23
CA ARG A 97 7.54 -3.25 -6.20
C ARG A 97 8.36 -2.20 -6.92
N PHE A 98 9.68 -2.22 -6.78
CA PHE A 98 10.57 -1.30 -7.48
C PHE A 98 10.54 -1.55 -8.99
N SER A 99 10.58 -2.81 -9.42
CA SER A 99 10.51 -3.20 -10.83
C SER A 99 9.17 -2.82 -11.48
N SER A 100 8.05 -3.04 -10.78
CA SER A 100 6.73 -2.64 -11.28
C SER A 100 6.55 -1.12 -11.35
N ALA A 101 7.07 -0.37 -10.37
CA ALA A 101 7.12 1.09 -10.43
C ALA A 101 7.97 1.60 -11.63
N PHE A 102 9.10 0.94 -11.88
CA PHE A 102 9.95 1.24 -13.04
C PHE A 102 9.20 0.99 -14.36
N LEU A 103 8.46 -0.12 -14.45
CA LEU A 103 7.64 -0.45 -15.61
C LEU A 103 6.54 0.60 -15.84
N ALA A 104 5.85 1.00 -14.77
CA ALA A 104 4.82 2.03 -14.81
C ALA A 104 5.38 3.40 -15.26
N PHE A 105 6.58 3.76 -14.81
CA PHE A 105 7.27 4.97 -15.24
C PHE A 105 7.58 4.96 -16.75
N PHE A 106 8.11 3.85 -17.27
CA PHE A 106 8.35 3.69 -18.71
C PHE A 106 7.07 3.76 -19.53
N ILE A 107 5.98 3.11 -19.09
CA ILE A 107 4.67 3.18 -19.74
C ILE A 107 4.15 4.63 -19.76
N GLY A 108 4.30 5.35 -18.65
CA GLY A 108 3.90 6.77 -18.56
C GLY A 108 4.66 7.66 -19.53
N ILE A 109 5.99 7.50 -19.64
CA ILE A 109 6.81 8.22 -20.62
C ILE A 109 6.39 7.87 -22.04
N PHE A 110 6.19 6.58 -22.33
CA PHE A 110 5.82 6.12 -23.66
C PHE A 110 4.47 6.71 -24.10
N MET A 111 3.47 6.76 -23.20
CA MET A 111 2.20 7.42 -23.47
C MET A 111 2.33 8.93 -23.69
N HIS A 112 3.20 9.62 -22.94
CA HIS A 112 3.44 11.05 -23.14
C HIS A 112 4.15 11.35 -24.46
N PHE A 113 5.02 10.46 -24.94
CA PHE A 113 5.75 10.66 -26.19
C PHE A 113 4.89 10.39 -27.44
N PHE A 114 3.88 9.52 -27.33
CA PHE A 114 3.01 9.13 -28.45
C PHE A 114 1.71 9.96 -28.57
N CYS A 115 1.40 10.82 -27.60
CA CYS A 115 0.19 11.66 -27.53
C CYS A 115 0.56 13.15 -27.62
#